data_AF-B1ZSG7-F1
#
_entry.id   AF-B1ZSG7-F1
#
_cell.length_a   1.000
_cell.length_b   1.000
_cell.length_c   1.000
_cell.angle_alpha   90.00
_cell.angle_beta   90.00
_cell.angle_gamma   90.00
#
_symmetry.space_group_name_H-M   'P 1'
#
loop_
_entity.id
_entity.type
_entity.pdbx_description
1 polymer ?
#
loop_
_entity_poly.entity_id
_entity_poly.type
_entity_poly.pdbx_seq_one_letter_code
_entity_poly.pdbx_strand_id
1 'polypeptide(L)'
;MSDRETKFELPRNVERYLAALSKLYAREGERQLQEIVVNAQTRIHEQWTSDNWDGGTYGHALYLVVAESLFLSVAKKRDTLQKRIKEDLNALHNVPGEFFAEVFLELEPSEDSAWRKDSGLLLLPRSSASTTSIKRIWGEAGFRVFLSHKSVVKRQTAALKERLSLYGISAFVAHADIRPTKAWQDEIENALATMDAFVALMTEDFHQSDWTDQEVGFAFARGIPLIAVNLGRNPYGFIGKFQALPCTWSTAAKEIVSVLVKSDRMLNAYIQAVGSCPNWDDGNRLAEIFPAIEHLSDGQADALIAAYNDNGEVNGSFGFNGTKPNYYGDGLLTHLKRANGRRYRELPSGKIKLGS
;
A
#
# COMPACT_ATOMS: atom_id res chain seq x y z
N MET A 1 -19.14 1.03 -25.94
CA MET A 1 -18.22 0.33 -26.86
C MET A 1 -19.09 -0.25 -27.97
N SER A 2 -18.71 -0.08 -29.23
CA SER A 2 -19.56 -0.47 -30.37
C SER A 2 -19.75 -1.98 -30.40
N ASP A 3 -21.00 -2.44 -30.31
CA ASP A 3 -21.39 -3.78 -30.75
C ASP A 3 -21.01 -3.93 -32.22
N ARG A 4 -19.87 -4.58 -32.48
CA ARG A 4 -19.65 -5.17 -33.80
C ARG A 4 -20.62 -6.34 -33.86
N GLU A 5 -21.69 -6.20 -34.65
CA GLU A 5 -22.55 -7.33 -34.99
C GLU A 5 -21.66 -8.47 -35.49
N THR A 6 -21.65 -9.57 -34.74
CA THR A 6 -20.88 -10.76 -35.04
C THR A 6 -21.45 -11.38 -36.32
N LYS A 7 -20.59 -11.64 -37.31
CA LYS A 7 -21.01 -12.25 -38.59
C LYS A 7 -21.21 -13.77 -38.49
N PHE A 8 -20.84 -14.36 -37.36
CA PHE A 8 -20.78 -15.80 -37.11
C PHE A 8 -21.95 -16.25 -36.22
N GLU A 9 -22.51 -17.41 -36.52
CA GLU A 9 -23.70 -17.94 -35.86
C GLU A 9 -23.38 -18.52 -34.47
N LEU A 10 -22.24 -19.20 -34.30
CA LEU A 10 -21.86 -19.79 -33.01
C LEU A 10 -21.56 -18.72 -31.94
N PRO A 11 -20.74 -17.68 -32.19
CA PRO A 11 -20.50 -16.64 -31.20
C PRO A 11 -21.77 -15.91 -30.76
N ARG A 12 -22.69 -15.68 -31.69
CA ARG A 12 -23.96 -15.00 -31.41
C ARG A 12 -24.88 -15.82 -30.52
N ASN A 13 -24.80 -17.13 -30.59
CA ASN A 13 -25.71 -18.06 -29.90
C ASN A 13 -25.05 -18.83 -28.74
N VAL A 14 -23.83 -18.46 -28.31
CA VAL A 14 -23.09 -19.21 -27.29
C VAL A 14 -23.87 -19.47 -26.01
N GLU A 15 -24.59 -18.46 -25.50
CA GLU A 15 -25.39 -18.58 -24.27
C GLU A 15 -26.50 -19.65 -24.40
N ARG A 16 -27.08 -19.80 -25.60
CA ARG A 16 -28.07 -20.83 -25.88
C ARG A 16 -27.46 -22.23 -25.78
N TYR A 17 -26.25 -22.41 -26.30
CA TYR A 17 -25.54 -23.69 -26.24
C TYR A 17 -25.08 -24.01 -24.82
N LEU A 18 -24.57 -23.03 -24.07
CA LEU A 18 -24.21 -23.20 -22.65
C LEU A 18 -25.42 -23.55 -21.78
N ALA A 19 -26.58 -22.93 -22.04
CA ALA A 19 -27.83 -23.27 -21.35
C ALA A 19 -28.31 -24.70 -21.66
N ALA A 20 -28.14 -25.16 -22.90
CA ALA A 20 -28.43 -26.55 -23.27
C ALA A 20 -27.45 -27.53 -22.60
N LEU A 21 -26.17 -27.18 -22.58
CA LEU A 21 -25.11 -27.97 -21.99
C LEU A 21 -25.27 -28.10 -20.46
N SER A 22 -25.67 -27.02 -19.78
CA SER A 22 -26.03 -27.05 -18.35
C SER A 22 -27.13 -28.06 -18.04
N LYS A 23 -28.16 -28.15 -18.89
CA LYS A 23 -29.24 -29.15 -18.73
C LYS A 23 -28.76 -30.58 -19.01
N LEU A 24 -27.86 -30.76 -19.97
CA LEU A 24 -27.26 -32.06 -20.25
C LEU A 24 -26.43 -32.55 -19.06
N TYR A 25 -25.53 -31.72 -18.53
CA TYR A 25 -24.72 -32.05 -17.36
C TYR A 25 -25.56 -32.31 -16.11
N ALA A 26 -26.63 -31.55 -15.90
CA ALA A 26 -27.59 -31.83 -14.82
C ALA A 26 -28.19 -33.25 -14.92
N ARG A 27 -28.51 -33.70 -16.14
CA ARG A 27 -29.09 -35.03 -16.39
C ARG A 27 -28.08 -36.16 -16.20
N GLU A 28 -26.82 -35.91 -16.56
CA GLU A 28 -25.73 -36.88 -16.46
C GLU A 28 -25.10 -36.93 -15.05
N GLY A 29 -25.48 -36.01 -14.15
CA GLY A 29 -24.91 -35.91 -12.81
C GLY A 29 -23.54 -35.23 -12.76
N GLU A 30 -23.16 -34.54 -13.84
CA GLU A 30 -21.85 -33.91 -14.04
C GLU A 30 -21.78 -32.53 -13.37
N ARG A 31 -21.84 -32.53 -12.03
CA ARG A 31 -21.97 -31.31 -11.23
C ARG A 31 -20.86 -30.28 -11.46
N GLN A 32 -19.60 -30.72 -11.57
CA GLN A 32 -18.47 -29.80 -11.75
C GLN A 32 -18.53 -29.06 -13.09
N LEU A 33 -18.90 -29.75 -14.16
CA LEU A 33 -19.06 -29.17 -15.49
C LEU A 33 -20.25 -28.21 -15.52
N GLN A 34 -21.36 -28.58 -14.87
CA GLN A 34 -22.53 -27.73 -14.71
C GLN A 34 -22.20 -26.44 -13.95
N GLU A 35 -21.47 -26.53 -12.83
CA GLU A 35 -21.08 -25.37 -12.02
C GLU A 35 -20.22 -24.39 -12.82
N ILE A 36 -19.31 -24.87 -13.67
CA ILE A 36 -18.50 -24.03 -14.55
C ILE A 36 -19.39 -23.26 -15.54
N VAL A 37 -20.23 -23.96 -16.33
CA VAL A 37 -21.00 -23.31 -17.40
C VAL A 37 -22.07 -22.36 -16.88
N VAL A 38 -22.56 -22.56 -15.64
CA VAL A 38 -23.58 -21.70 -15.02
C VAL A 38 -22.98 -20.43 -14.43
N ASN A 39 -21.78 -20.49 -13.86
CA ASN A 39 -21.19 -19.37 -13.11
C ASN A 39 -20.12 -18.60 -13.91
N ALA A 40 -19.89 -18.97 -15.16
CA ALA A 40 -18.92 -18.30 -16.02
C ALA A 40 -19.51 -17.06 -16.70
N GLN A 41 -18.74 -15.98 -16.72
CA GLN A 41 -18.92 -14.91 -17.70
C GLN A 41 -18.26 -15.33 -19.02
N THR A 42 -18.94 -15.11 -20.14
CA THR A 42 -18.47 -15.56 -21.45
C THR A 42 -17.76 -14.45 -22.21
N ARG A 43 -16.66 -14.82 -22.87
CA ARG A 43 -15.99 -13.98 -23.86
C ARG A 43 -15.58 -14.85 -25.04
N ILE A 44 -15.76 -14.36 -26.25
CA ILE A 44 -15.42 -15.12 -27.47
C ILE A 44 -14.36 -14.37 -28.26
N HIS A 45 -13.37 -15.14 -28.72
CA HIS A 45 -12.45 -14.71 -29.76
C HIS A 45 -12.85 -15.43 -31.05
N GLU A 46 -13.39 -14.66 -31.99
CA GLU A 46 -13.81 -15.16 -33.29
C GLU A 46 -12.61 -15.45 -34.20
N GLN A 47 -12.73 -16.45 -35.07
CA GLN A 47 -11.67 -16.85 -36.01
C GLN A 47 -10.32 -17.11 -35.33
N TRP A 48 -10.35 -17.74 -34.15
CA TRP A 48 -9.15 -18.24 -33.47
C TRP A 48 -8.33 -19.16 -34.36
N THR A 49 -9.01 -19.98 -35.16
CA THR A 49 -8.44 -20.69 -36.30
C THR A 49 -9.27 -20.40 -37.54
N SER A 50 -8.62 -20.37 -38.70
CA SER A 50 -9.31 -20.21 -39.99
C SER A 50 -8.59 -21.04 -41.04
N ASP A 51 -9.34 -21.83 -41.80
CA ASP A 51 -8.88 -22.47 -43.03
C ASP A 51 -9.76 -21.97 -44.19
N ASN A 52 -9.15 -21.73 -45.36
CA ASN A 52 -9.81 -21.18 -46.55
C ASN A 52 -10.27 -22.28 -47.53
N TRP A 53 -10.29 -23.55 -47.12
CA TRP A 53 -10.79 -24.67 -47.90
C TRP A 53 -12.34 -24.74 -47.88
N ASP A 54 -12.99 -25.06 -49.03
CA ASP A 54 -14.45 -25.26 -49.22
C ASP A 54 -15.38 -24.22 -48.56
N GLY A 55 -15.20 -22.93 -48.87
CA GLY A 55 -16.07 -21.86 -48.36
C GLY A 55 -15.67 -21.29 -47.01
N GLY A 56 -14.58 -21.80 -46.44
CA GLY A 56 -13.95 -21.30 -45.21
C GLY A 56 -14.49 -22.01 -43.97
N THR A 57 -13.59 -22.55 -43.15
CA THR A 57 -13.93 -23.10 -41.83
C THR A 57 -13.32 -22.23 -40.74
N TYR A 58 -14.16 -21.76 -39.81
CA TYR A 58 -13.79 -20.81 -38.77
C TYR A 58 -13.93 -21.45 -37.39
N GLY A 59 -12.82 -21.55 -36.68
CA GLY A 59 -12.78 -21.99 -35.29
C GLY A 59 -12.81 -20.80 -34.34
N HIS A 60 -13.64 -20.87 -33.31
CA HIS A 60 -13.79 -19.83 -32.29
C HIS A 60 -13.21 -20.30 -30.95
N ALA A 61 -12.59 -19.41 -30.19
CA ALA A 61 -12.17 -19.69 -28.82
C ALA A 61 -13.15 -19.09 -27.81
N LEU A 62 -13.71 -19.94 -26.96
CA LEU A 62 -14.61 -19.54 -25.88
C LEU A 62 -13.84 -19.44 -24.57
N TYR A 63 -13.93 -18.29 -23.92
CA TYR A 63 -13.40 -18.04 -22.60
C TYR A 63 -14.54 -18.06 -21.58
N LEU A 64 -14.42 -18.93 -20.59
CA LEU A 64 -15.31 -19.04 -19.44
C LEU A 64 -14.57 -18.44 -18.24
N VAL A 65 -14.92 -17.22 -17.88
CA VAL A 65 -14.29 -16.50 -16.76
C VAL A 65 -15.08 -16.79 -15.49
N VAL A 66 -14.45 -17.42 -14.50
CA VAL A 66 -15.12 -17.85 -13.26
C VAL A 66 -14.46 -17.24 -12.01
N ALA A 67 -15.23 -17.13 -10.93
CA ALA A 67 -14.75 -16.68 -9.64
C ALA A 67 -13.61 -17.56 -9.09
N GLU A 68 -12.73 -16.99 -8.26
CA GLU A 68 -11.53 -17.64 -7.73
C GLU A 68 -11.81 -18.97 -7.03
N SER A 69 -12.84 -19.01 -6.18
CA SER A 69 -13.20 -20.22 -5.44
C SER A 69 -13.52 -21.39 -6.37
N LEU A 70 -14.26 -21.15 -7.45
CA LEU A 70 -14.60 -22.16 -8.45
C LEU A 70 -13.36 -22.53 -9.27
N PHE A 71 -12.60 -21.54 -9.74
CA PHE A 71 -11.38 -21.76 -10.50
C PHE A 71 -10.38 -22.66 -9.76
N LEU A 72 -10.09 -22.35 -8.49
CA LEU A 72 -9.17 -23.11 -7.65
C LEU A 72 -9.65 -24.54 -7.40
N SER A 73 -10.96 -24.75 -7.28
CA SER A 73 -11.54 -26.09 -7.06
C SER A 73 -11.33 -27.05 -8.25
N VAL A 74 -11.21 -26.50 -9.47
CA VAL A 74 -11.05 -27.27 -10.71
C VAL A 74 -9.67 -27.14 -11.37
N ALA A 75 -8.79 -26.30 -10.85
CA ALA A 75 -7.49 -25.96 -11.45
C ALA A 75 -6.64 -27.18 -11.84
N LYS A 76 -6.63 -28.24 -11.02
CA LYS A 76 -5.86 -29.47 -11.30
C LYS A 76 -6.43 -30.34 -12.43
N LYS A 77 -7.73 -30.20 -12.74
CA LYS A 77 -8.43 -30.98 -13.78
C LYS A 77 -8.83 -30.11 -14.97
N ARG A 78 -8.34 -28.85 -15.00
CA ARG A 78 -8.79 -27.81 -15.93
C ARG A 78 -8.76 -28.26 -17.38
N ASP A 79 -7.64 -28.81 -17.82
CA ASP A 79 -7.45 -29.16 -19.24
C ASP A 79 -8.41 -30.28 -19.69
N THR A 80 -8.69 -31.25 -18.81
CA THR A 80 -9.69 -32.31 -19.05
C THR A 80 -11.10 -31.73 -19.16
N LEU A 81 -11.46 -30.81 -18.26
CA LEU A 81 -12.79 -30.20 -18.24
C LEU A 81 -13.00 -29.28 -19.44
N GLN A 82 -12.01 -28.46 -19.80
CA GLN A 82 -12.02 -27.63 -21.00
C GLN A 82 -12.22 -28.45 -22.27
N LYS A 83 -11.48 -29.56 -22.42
CA LYS A 83 -11.62 -30.47 -23.55
C LYS A 83 -13.02 -31.07 -23.60
N ARG A 84 -13.56 -31.51 -22.46
CA ARG A 84 -14.90 -32.08 -22.37
C ARG A 84 -15.98 -31.06 -22.77
N ILE A 85 -15.94 -29.85 -22.22
CA ILE A 85 -16.86 -28.76 -22.57
C ILE A 85 -16.78 -28.45 -24.07
N LYS A 86 -15.58 -28.39 -24.64
CA LYS A 86 -15.38 -28.18 -26.08
C LYS A 86 -16.04 -29.27 -26.93
N GLU A 87 -15.78 -30.53 -26.61
CA GLU A 87 -16.33 -31.68 -27.34
C GLU A 87 -17.86 -31.67 -27.28
N ASP A 88 -18.42 -31.45 -26.08
CA ASP A 88 -19.86 -31.43 -25.88
C ASP A 88 -20.52 -30.22 -26.56
N LEU A 89 -19.89 -29.04 -26.54
CA LEU A 89 -20.37 -27.86 -27.28
C LEU A 89 -20.44 -28.12 -28.79
N ASN A 90 -19.38 -28.70 -29.37
CA ASN A 90 -19.33 -29.02 -30.79
C ASN A 90 -20.36 -30.11 -31.17
N ALA A 91 -20.73 -30.98 -30.24
CA ALA A 91 -21.78 -31.99 -30.46
C ALA A 91 -23.21 -31.41 -30.41
N LEU A 92 -23.40 -30.18 -29.89
CA LEU A 92 -24.72 -29.56 -29.71
C LEU A 92 -25.19 -28.69 -30.89
N HIS A 93 -24.33 -28.42 -31.87
CA HIS A 93 -24.66 -27.58 -33.02
C HIS A 93 -24.41 -28.28 -34.36
N ASN A 94 -25.09 -27.80 -35.40
CA ASN A 94 -24.90 -28.23 -36.78
C ASN A 94 -24.56 -27.04 -37.71
N VAL A 95 -24.02 -25.95 -37.15
CA VAL A 95 -23.62 -24.76 -37.92
C VAL A 95 -22.52 -25.14 -38.92
N PRO A 96 -22.76 -25.03 -40.24
CA PRO A 96 -21.76 -25.38 -41.24
C PRO A 96 -20.60 -24.38 -41.23
N GLY A 97 -19.36 -24.88 -41.31
CA GLY A 97 -18.17 -24.02 -41.44
C GLY A 97 -17.77 -23.29 -40.15
N GLU A 98 -18.43 -23.52 -39.02
CA GLU A 98 -18.06 -22.97 -37.72
C GLU A 98 -17.90 -24.07 -36.66
N PHE A 99 -16.95 -23.90 -35.74
CA PHE A 99 -16.77 -24.80 -34.60
C PHE A 99 -16.09 -24.09 -33.42
N PHE A 100 -16.21 -24.66 -32.21
CA PHE A 100 -15.40 -24.26 -31.07
C PHE A 100 -14.03 -24.92 -31.16
N ALA A 101 -13.01 -24.13 -31.51
CA ALA A 101 -11.63 -24.59 -31.60
C ALA A 101 -11.01 -24.82 -30.23
N GLU A 102 -11.26 -23.90 -29.29
CA GLU A 102 -10.77 -24.00 -27.93
C GLU A 102 -11.79 -23.48 -26.91
N VAL A 103 -11.73 -24.06 -25.70
CA VAL A 103 -12.43 -23.55 -24.52
C VAL A 103 -11.37 -23.30 -23.45
N PHE A 104 -11.31 -22.08 -22.95
CA PHE A 104 -10.41 -21.65 -21.89
C PHE A 104 -11.21 -21.36 -20.63
N LEU A 105 -10.81 -21.96 -19.52
CA LEU A 105 -11.26 -21.54 -18.20
C LEU A 105 -10.28 -20.48 -17.69
N GLU A 106 -10.78 -19.27 -17.43
CA GLU A 106 -9.99 -18.15 -16.92
C GLU A 106 -10.45 -17.77 -15.51
N LEU A 107 -9.50 -17.31 -14.70
CA LEU A 107 -9.76 -16.72 -13.41
C LEU A 107 -10.24 -15.28 -13.63
N GLU A 108 -11.31 -14.87 -12.96
CA GLU A 108 -11.75 -13.48 -12.93
C GLU A 108 -10.61 -12.56 -12.46
N PRO A 109 -10.30 -11.47 -13.19
CA PRO A 109 -9.25 -10.56 -12.77
C PRO A 109 -9.61 -9.94 -11.41
N SER A 110 -8.80 -10.20 -10.38
CA SER A 110 -8.92 -9.49 -9.11
C SER A 110 -8.27 -8.11 -9.21
N GLU A 111 -8.98 -7.09 -8.78
CA GLU A 111 -8.39 -5.75 -8.63
C GLU A 111 -7.40 -5.79 -7.45
N ASP A 112 -6.14 -5.43 -7.75
CA ASP A 112 -5.15 -4.97 -6.77
C ASP A 112 -5.02 -5.80 -5.47
N SER A 113 -4.74 -7.10 -5.58
CA SER A 113 -4.17 -7.82 -4.45
C SER A 113 -2.65 -7.63 -4.42
N ALA A 114 -2.15 -7.04 -3.33
CA ALA A 114 -0.73 -7.06 -3.00
C ALA A 114 -0.30 -8.47 -2.54
N TRP A 115 -0.85 -9.54 -3.13
CA TRP A 115 -0.75 -10.93 -2.67
C TRP A 115 0.70 -11.38 -2.48
N ARG A 116 1.63 -10.83 -3.27
CA ARG A 116 3.07 -11.06 -3.08
C ARG A 116 3.53 -10.53 -1.72
N LYS A 117 3.19 -9.29 -1.35
CA LYS A 117 3.45 -8.72 -0.02
C LYS A 117 2.71 -9.51 1.06
N ASP A 118 1.44 -9.81 0.85
CA ASP A 118 0.58 -10.46 1.86
C ASP A 118 0.99 -11.91 2.13
N SER A 119 1.59 -12.60 1.15
CA SER A 119 2.09 -13.97 1.32
C SER A 119 3.24 -14.07 2.34
N GLY A 120 3.91 -12.97 2.66
CA GLY A 120 5.14 -12.97 3.46
C GLY A 120 6.34 -13.65 2.76
N LEU A 121 6.17 -14.15 1.54
CA LEU A 121 7.19 -14.86 0.77
C LEU A 121 7.87 -13.98 -0.29
N LEU A 122 7.42 -12.73 -0.46
CA LEU A 122 8.03 -11.81 -1.41
C LEU A 122 9.48 -11.53 -1.01
N LEU A 123 10.39 -12.18 -1.73
CA LEU A 123 11.79 -11.82 -1.79
C LEU A 123 11.87 -10.52 -2.59
N LEU A 124 11.73 -9.38 -1.91
CA LEU A 124 12.16 -8.11 -2.48
C LEU A 124 13.65 -8.27 -2.86
N PRO A 125 14.09 -7.69 -3.99
CA PRO A 125 15.52 -7.61 -4.26
C PRO A 125 16.15 -7.07 -2.99
N ARG A 126 17.04 -7.86 -2.38
CA ARG A 126 17.88 -7.36 -1.30
C ARG A 126 18.62 -6.19 -1.92
N SER A 127 18.18 -4.98 -1.64
CA SER A 127 19.07 -3.83 -1.59
C SER A 127 20.25 -4.34 -0.79
N SER A 128 21.38 -4.56 -1.45
CA SER A 128 22.62 -5.01 -0.82
C SER A 128 23.24 -3.86 -0.02
N ALA A 129 22.39 -3.05 0.62
CA ALA A 129 22.81 -2.19 1.70
C ALA A 129 23.26 -3.14 2.82
N SER A 130 24.58 -3.33 2.92
CA SER A 130 25.16 -3.99 4.09
C SER A 130 24.61 -3.33 5.36
N THR A 131 24.48 -4.09 6.45
CA THR A 131 24.05 -3.54 7.74
C THR A 131 24.85 -2.28 8.12
N THR A 132 26.13 -2.25 7.71
CA THR A 132 27.02 -1.08 7.82
C THR A 132 26.56 0.12 7.00
N SER A 133 26.14 -0.06 5.74
CA SER A 133 25.57 1.02 4.92
C SER A 133 24.25 1.55 5.48
N ILE A 134 23.36 0.66 5.92
CA ILE A 134 22.09 1.05 6.55
C ILE A 134 22.35 1.88 7.81
N LYS A 135 23.25 1.42 8.68
CA LYS A 135 23.63 2.13 9.90
C LYS A 135 24.32 3.46 9.62
N ARG A 136 25.09 3.58 8.54
CA ARG A 136 25.71 4.86 8.12
C ARG A 136 24.66 5.88 7.66
N ILE A 137 23.66 5.44 6.91
CA ILE A 137 22.60 6.30 6.34
C ILE A 137 21.63 6.74 7.44
N TRP A 138 21.18 5.80 8.27
CA TRP A 138 20.06 5.99 9.19
C TRP A 138 20.46 6.05 10.67
N GLY A 139 21.70 5.72 11.03
CA GLY A 139 22.09 5.57 12.44
C GLY A 139 21.61 4.25 13.07
N GLU A 140 21.56 4.23 14.40
CA GLU A 140 21.28 3.02 15.20
C GLU A 140 19.80 2.61 15.19
N ALA A 141 18.87 3.58 15.21
CA ALA A 141 17.45 3.32 15.36
C ALA A 141 16.57 4.48 14.86
N GLY A 142 15.28 4.20 14.65
CA GLY A 142 14.27 5.19 14.28
C GLY A 142 13.49 4.81 13.00
N PHE A 143 12.39 5.51 12.77
CA PHE A 143 11.59 5.39 11.56
C PHE A 143 12.28 6.16 10.41
N ARG A 144 12.54 5.48 9.29
CA ARG A 144 13.42 5.99 8.23
C ARG A 144 12.64 6.81 7.22
N VAL A 145 12.94 8.10 7.11
CA VAL A 145 12.26 9.01 6.18
C VAL A 145 13.24 9.56 5.15
N PHE A 146 12.93 9.40 3.87
CA PHE A 146 13.66 10.07 2.81
C PHE A 146 13.01 11.43 2.51
N LEU A 147 13.80 12.51 2.64
CA LEU A 147 13.39 13.88 2.33
C LEU A 147 13.90 14.27 0.95
N SER A 148 13.01 14.20 -0.05
CA SER A 148 13.29 14.66 -1.41
C SER A 148 13.04 16.16 -1.50
N HIS A 149 14.03 16.90 -2.00
CA HIS A 149 13.97 18.36 -2.10
C HIS A 149 14.92 18.88 -3.17
N LYS A 150 14.67 20.11 -3.62
CA LYS A 150 15.66 20.87 -4.39
C LYS A 150 16.72 21.45 -3.46
N SER A 151 17.96 21.37 -3.90
CA SER A 151 19.16 21.93 -3.29
C SER A 151 19.03 23.34 -2.69
N VAL A 152 18.27 24.23 -3.33
CA VAL A 152 18.04 25.61 -2.86
C VAL A 152 17.44 25.67 -1.45
N VAL A 153 16.69 24.65 -1.03
CA VAL A 153 16.11 24.57 0.32
C VAL A 153 16.87 23.62 1.26
N LYS A 154 18.11 23.23 0.93
CA LYS A 154 18.94 22.32 1.74
C LYS A 154 19.02 22.72 3.21
N ARG A 155 19.15 24.01 3.51
CA ARG A 155 19.24 24.51 4.90
C ARG A 155 17.95 24.28 5.67
N GLN A 156 16.81 24.56 5.06
CA GLN A 156 15.49 24.35 5.64
C GLN A 156 15.22 22.85 5.84
N THR A 157 15.60 22.02 4.86
CA THR A 157 15.48 20.56 4.93
C THR A 157 16.37 19.97 6.03
N ALA A 158 17.60 20.46 6.21
CA ALA A 158 18.46 20.04 7.31
C ALA A 158 17.85 20.39 8.67
N ALA A 159 17.29 21.60 8.82
CA ALA A 159 16.60 21.98 10.04
C ALA A 159 15.33 21.14 10.29
N LEU A 160 14.62 20.74 9.23
CA LEU A 160 13.48 19.82 9.32
C LEU A 160 13.93 18.43 9.79
N LYS A 161 15.04 17.89 9.25
CA LYS A 161 15.63 16.64 9.72
C LYS A 161 15.90 16.66 11.22
N GLU A 162 16.51 17.72 11.74
CA GLU A 162 16.78 17.83 13.18
C GLU A 162 15.47 17.86 13.99
N ARG A 163 14.45 18.58 13.55
CA ARG A 163 13.13 18.60 14.21
C ARG A 163 12.43 17.23 14.17
N LEU A 164 12.55 16.48 13.09
CA LEU A 164 11.96 15.15 12.95
C LEU A 164 12.61 14.13 13.91
N SER A 165 13.89 14.31 14.24
CA SER A 165 14.62 13.41 15.14
C SER A 165 13.99 13.33 16.54
N LEU A 166 13.42 14.44 17.03
CA LEU A 166 12.68 14.48 18.29
C LEU A 166 11.55 13.44 18.34
N TYR A 167 10.92 13.15 17.21
CA TYR A 167 9.78 12.23 17.12
C TYR A 167 10.20 10.78 16.81
N GLY A 168 11.50 10.47 16.87
CA GLY A 168 12.02 9.13 16.56
C GLY A 168 12.20 8.85 15.07
N ILE A 169 12.20 9.89 14.22
CA ILE A 169 12.47 9.76 12.78
C ILE A 169 13.96 9.95 12.50
N SER A 170 14.54 9.00 11.79
CA SER A 170 15.85 9.17 11.16
C SER A 170 15.65 9.60 9.71
N ALA A 171 16.01 10.85 9.40
CA ALA A 171 15.81 11.41 8.06
C ALA A 171 17.09 11.42 7.22
N PHE A 172 16.96 10.98 5.96
CA PHE A 172 17.96 11.14 4.92
C PHE A 172 17.61 12.34 4.04
N VAL A 173 18.60 13.20 3.77
CA VAL A 173 18.44 14.45 3.03
C VAL A 173 19.17 14.32 1.70
N ALA A 174 18.41 14.14 0.63
CA ALA A 174 18.97 13.95 -0.72
C ALA A 174 19.38 15.29 -1.33
N HIS A 175 20.67 15.50 -1.58
CA HIS A 175 21.16 16.74 -2.20
C HIS A 175 21.05 16.67 -3.72
N ALA A 176 20.20 17.51 -4.31
CA ALA A 176 19.84 17.42 -5.73
C ALA A 176 20.78 18.12 -6.75
N ASP A 177 21.83 18.84 -6.34
CA ASP A 177 22.58 19.74 -7.25
C ASP A 177 24.07 19.41 -7.47
N ILE A 178 24.55 18.22 -7.12
CA ILE A 178 25.95 17.83 -7.41
C ILE A 178 25.93 16.60 -8.30
N ARG A 179 26.68 16.64 -9.43
CA ARG A 179 26.96 15.44 -10.23
C ARG A 179 27.58 14.38 -9.31
N PRO A 180 26.87 13.30 -9.00
CA PRO A 180 27.25 12.48 -7.87
C PRO A 180 28.40 11.54 -8.24
N THR A 181 29.30 11.29 -7.29
CA THR A 181 30.22 10.16 -7.41
C THR A 181 29.42 8.86 -7.35
N LYS A 182 29.95 7.77 -7.92
CA LYS A 182 29.31 6.44 -7.87
C LYS A 182 28.88 6.05 -6.45
N ALA A 183 29.74 6.34 -5.46
CA ALA A 183 29.46 6.07 -4.05
C ALA A 183 28.27 6.85 -3.48
N TRP A 184 28.04 8.10 -3.92
CA TRP A 184 26.90 8.89 -3.48
C TRP A 184 25.60 8.43 -4.14
N GLN A 185 25.65 8.04 -5.40
CA GLN A 185 24.51 7.42 -6.07
C GLN A 185 24.10 6.12 -5.36
N ASP A 186 25.06 5.27 -5.01
CA ASP A 186 24.80 4.05 -4.24
C ASP A 186 24.15 4.38 -2.87
N GLU A 187 24.52 5.48 -2.22
CA GLU A 187 23.87 5.91 -0.96
C GLU A 187 22.42 6.34 -1.15
N ILE A 188 22.11 7.10 -2.20
CA ILE A 188 20.73 7.49 -2.54
C ILE A 188 19.89 6.25 -2.85
N GLU A 189 20.40 5.34 -3.68
CA GLU A 189 19.70 4.10 -4.04
C GLU A 189 19.46 3.22 -2.79
N ASN A 190 20.45 3.10 -1.90
CA ASN A 190 20.29 2.38 -0.65
C ASN A 190 19.29 3.06 0.29
N ALA A 191 19.29 4.39 0.39
CA ALA A 191 18.32 5.13 1.19
C ALA A 191 16.89 4.94 0.63
N LEU A 192 16.70 5.12 -0.68
CA LEU A 192 15.43 4.87 -1.37
C LEU A 192 14.94 3.44 -1.18
N ALA A 193 15.84 2.45 -1.20
CA ALA A 193 15.47 1.05 -1.08
C ALA A 193 15.20 0.60 0.37
N THR A 194 15.66 1.36 1.38
CA THR A 194 15.57 0.98 2.80
C THR A 194 14.75 1.94 3.68
N MET A 195 14.26 3.05 3.10
CA MET A 195 13.34 3.98 3.77
C MET A 195 11.99 3.32 4.10
N ASP A 196 11.34 3.86 5.13
CA ASP A 196 10.03 3.46 5.61
C ASP A 196 8.92 4.40 5.14
N ALA A 197 9.26 5.67 4.88
CA ALA A 197 8.40 6.62 4.21
C ALA A 197 9.19 7.59 3.35
N PHE A 198 8.49 8.22 2.41
CA PHE A 198 9.02 9.23 1.50
C PHE A 198 8.26 10.55 1.69
N VAL A 199 9.00 11.66 1.72
CA VAL A 199 8.43 13.00 1.81
C VAL A 199 9.00 13.85 0.67
N ALA A 200 8.11 14.29 -0.23
CA ALA A 200 8.42 15.25 -1.28
C ALA A 200 8.18 16.67 -0.76
N LEU A 201 9.23 17.49 -0.66
CA LEU A 201 9.15 18.90 -0.25
C LEU A 201 8.89 19.79 -1.48
N MET A 202 7.61 19.90 -1.86
CA MET A 202 7.13 20.47 -3.11
C MET A 202 7.27 22.01 -3.14
N THR A 203 8.48 22.47 -3.41
CA THR A 203 8.78 23.88 -3.74
C THR A 203 8.46 24.18 -5.21
N GLU A 204 8.40 25.46 -5.60
CA GLU A 204 8.08 25.88 -6.98
C GLU A 204 8.99 25.19 -8.02
N ASP A 205 10.29 25.13 -7.73
CA ASP A 205 11.33 24.56 -8.60
C ASP A 205 11.56 23.05 -8.40
N PHE A 206 10.70 22.35 -7.64
CA PHE A 206 10.89 20.94 -7.31
C PHE A 206 11.03 20.04 -8.56
N HIS A 207 10.24 20.33 -9.61
CA HIS A 207 10.26 19.61 -10.90
C HIS A 207 11.53 19.86 -11.73
N GLN A 208 12.28 20.92 -11.46
CA GLN A 208 13.48 21.27 -12.22
C GLN A 208 14.72 20.47 -11.78
N SER A 209 14.57 19.49 -10.89
CA SER A 209 15.63 18.56 -10.52
C SER A 209 15.54 17.31 -11.38
N ASP A 210 16.67 16.86 -11.90
CA ASP A 210 16.77 15.61 -12.66
C ASP A 210 16.39 14.37 -11.80
N TRP A 211 16.41 14.50 -10.47
CA TRP A 211 16.29 13.38 -9.53
C TRP A 211 14.94 13.29 -8.82
N THR A 212 14.32 14.42 -8.46
CA THR A 212 13.16 14.44 -7.56
C THR A 212 11.99 13.62 -8.10
N ASP A 213 11.71 13.72 -9.40
CA ASP A 213 10.65 12.95 -10.03
C ASP A 213 10.96 11.45 -10.09
N GLN A 214 12.24 11.08 -10.26
CA GLN A 214 12.68 9.68 -10.24
C GLN A 214 12.56 9.09 -8.83
N GLU A 215 12.95 9.85 -7.81
CA GLU A 215 12.82 9.48 -6.40
C GLU A 215 11.34 9.29 -6.02
N VAL A 216 10.46 10.19 -6.46
CA VAL A 216 8.99 10.06 -6.30
C VAL A 216 8.48 8.79 -6.98
N GLY A 217 8.90 8.54 -8.22
CA GLY A 217 8.53 7.32 -8.96
C GLY A 217 8.97 6.04 -8.24
N PHE A 218 10.18 6.03 -7.69
CA PHE A 218 10.71 4.90 -6.93
C PHE A 218 9.90 4.65 -5.64
N ALA A 219 9.61 5.71 -4.88
CA ALA A 219 8.80 5.62 -3.67
C ALA A 219 7.38 5.12 -3.97
N PHE A 220 6.77 5.65 -5.05
CA PHE A 220 5.45 5.24 -5.52
C PHE A 220 5.43 3.74 -5.88
N ALA A 221 6.43 3.26 -6.64
CA ALA A 221 6.53 1.86 -7.02
C ALA A 221 6.77 0.91 -5.82
N ARG A 222 7.48 1.34 -4.78
CA ARG A 222 7.63 0.55 -3.54
C ARG A 222 6.31 0.41 -2.77
N GLY A 223 5.37 1.33 -2.94
CA GLY A 223 4.12 1.37 -2.21
C GLY A 223 4.33 1.53 -0.69
N ILE A 224 5.29 2.39 -0.32
CA ILE A 224 5.46 2.86 1.06
C ILE A 224 4.66 4.17 1.25
N PRO A 225 4.41 4.62 2.49
CA PRO A 225 3.84 5.95 2.74
C PRO A 225 4.59 7.05 2.00
N LEU A 226 3.86 7.82 1.19
CA LEU A 226 4.37 8.92 0.37
C LEU A 226 3.58 10.18 0.71
N ILE A 227 4.28 11.21 1.20
CA ILE A 227 3.69 12.49 1.60
C ILE A 227 4.22 13.58 0.67
N ALA A 228 3.33 14.30 0.00
CA ALA A 228 3.67 15.52 -0.72
C ALA A 228 3.38 16.72 0.17
N VAL A 229 4.41 17.47 0.55
CA VAL A 229 4.30 18.66 1.39
C VAL A 229 4.25 19.89 0.51
N ASN A 230 3.17 20.67 0.57
CA ASN A 230 3.04 21.88 -0.23
C ASN A 230 3.89 23.01 0.37
N LEU A 231 5.01 23.35 -0.30
CA LEU A 231 5.91 24.44 0.07
C LEU A 231 6.05 25.46 -1.06
N GLY A 232 4.99 25.64 -1.85
CA GLY A 232 4.95 26.51 -3.02
C GLY A 232 4.37 25.83 -4.26
N ARG A 233 4.16 24.51 -4.23
CA ARG A 233 3.56 23.78 -5.34
C ARG A 233 2.68 22.62 -4.90
N ASN A 234 1.60 22.40 -5.64
CA ASN A 234 0.76 21.20 -5.55
C ASN A 234 1.45 19.97 -6.18
N PRO A 235 1.07 18.74 -5.76
CA PRO A 235 1.62 17.52 -6.31
C PRO A 235 1.16 17.34 -7.77
N TYR A 236 1.98 16.66 -8.56
CA TYR A 236 1.76 16.44 -10.00
C TYR A 236 2.16 15.02 -10.40
N GLY A 237 1.90 14.64 -11.66
CA GLY A 237 2.18 13.29 -12.14
C GLY A 237 1.44 12.21 -11.34
N PHE A 238 2.10 11.08 -11.06
CA PHE A 238 1.49 9.96 -10.32
C PHE A 238 1.00 10.31 -8.91
N ILE A 239 1.60 11.33 -8.29
CA ILE A 239 1.21 11.78 -6.94
C ILE A 239 0.19 12.92 -6.96
N GLY A 240 -0.18 13.45 -8.13
CA GLY A 240 -1.18 14.51 -8.28
C GLY A 240 -2.59 14.10 -7.87
N LYS A 241 -2.86 12.79 -7.77
CA LYS A 241 -4.11 12.25 -7.23
C LYS A 241 -4.22 12.35 -5.70
N PHE A 242 -3.11 12.62 -5.01
CA PHE A 242 -3.09 12.76 -3.56
C PHE A 242 -3.22 14.23 -3.16
N GLN A 243 -3.96 14.49 -2.09
CA GLN A 243 -3.99 15.82 -1.50
C GLN A 243 -2.63 16.13 -0.87
N ALA A 244 -2.04 17.28 -1.21
CA ALA A 244 -0.82 17.69 -0.52
C ALA A 244 -1.11 18.07 0.94
N LEU A 245 -0.14 17.75 1.79
CA LEU A 245 -0.12 18.15 3.18
C LEU A 245 0.12 19.66 3.26
N PRO A 246 -0.88 20.44 3.73
CA PRO A 246 -0.70 21.88 3.88
C PRO A 246 0.11 22.15 5.15
N CYS A 247 1.32 22.68 5.00
CA CYS A 247 2.10 23.11 6.16
C CYS A 247 3.11 24.20 5.79
N THR A 248 3.80 24.73 6.81
CA THR A 248 4.93 25.63 6.65
C THR A 248 6.20 24.91 7.09
N TRP A 249 7.38 25.46 6.79
CA TRP A 249 8.64 24.88 7.27
C TRP A 249 8.70 24.69 8.79
N SER A 250 8.09 25.59 9.57
CA SER A 250 8.06 25.49 11.04
C SER A 250 7.12 24.38 11.52
N THR A 251 5.97 24.19 10.88
CA THR A 251 4.97 23.18 11.27
C THR A 251 5.20 21.81 10.62
N ALA A 252 6.03 21.72 9.58
CA ALA A 252 6.23 20.52 8.78
C ALA A 252 6.56 19.26 9.59
N ALA A 253 7.40 19.37 10.63
CA ALA A 253 7.77 18.20 11.43
C ALA A 253 6.55 17.57 12.10
N LYS A 254 5.73 18.38 12.77
CA LYS A 254 4.49 17.95 13.41
C LYS A 254 3.53 17.33 12.40
N GLU A 255 3.23 18.05 11.32
CA GLU A 255 2.24 17.61 10.33
C GLU A 255 2.66 16.30 9.64
N ILE A 256 3.95 16.15 9.31
CA ILE A 256 4.48 14.90 8.75
C ILE A 256 4.33 13.74 9.75
N VAL A 257 4.70 13.97 11.01
CA VAL A 257 4.60 12.95 12.06
C VAL A 257 3.14 12.57 12.31
N SER A 258 2.22 13.53 12.33
CA SER A 258 0.78 13.28 12.49
C SER A 258 0.20 12.38 11.40
N VAL A 259 0.73 12.44 10.17
CA VAL A 259 0.35 11.50 9.11
C VAL A 259 1.00 10.13 9.33
N LEU A 260 2.30 10.09 9.64
CA LEU A 260 3.07 8.84 9.71
C LEU A 260 2.76 8.00 10.95
N VAL A 261 2.42 8.63 12.09
CA VAL A 261 2.17 7.97 13.38
C VAL A 261 0.97 7.02 13.35
N LYS A 262 0.15 7.07 12.30
CA LYS A 262 -0.94 6.12 12.05
C LYS A 262 -0.44 4.71 11.72
N SER A 263 0.84 4.56 11.36
CA SER A 263 1.46 3.24 11.18
C SER A 263 2.11 2.75 12.46
N ASP A 264 1.91 1.48 12.81
CA ASP A 264 2.48 0.88 14.03
C ASP A 264 3.99 1.04 14.13
N ARG A 265 4.69 0.95 13.00
CA ARG A 265 6.14 1.06 12.98
C ARG A 265 6.61 2.48 13.37
N MET A 266 5.94 3.52 12.89
CA MET A 266 6.24 4.89 13.28
C MET A 266 5.79 5.15 14.71
N LEU A 267 4.61 4.67 15.11
CA LEU A 267 4.11 4.83 16.49
C LEU A 267 5.05 4.20 17.52
N ASN A 268 5.60 3.02 17.23
CA ASN A 268 6.59 2.38 18.08
C ASN A 268 7.88 3.22 18.16
N ALA A 269 8.36 3.79 17.05
CA ALA A 269 9.52 4.68 17.07
C ALA A 269 9.25 5.96 17.87
N TYR A 270 8.06 6.54 17.75
CA TYR A 270 7.61 7.68 18.54
C TYR A 270 7.58 7.36 20.03
N ILE A 271 7.03 6.21 20.45
CA ILE A 271 7.01 5.79 21.86
C ILE A 271 8.43 5.66 22.44
N GLN A 272 9.37 5.12 21.66
CA GLN A 272 10.78 5.07 22.07
C GLN A 272 11.40 6.47 22.22
N ALA A 273 11.06 7.39 21.33
CA ALA A 273 11.51 8.78 21.40
C ALA A 273 10.94 9.50 22.63
N VAL A 274 9.67 9.25 22.99
CA VAL A 274 9.08 9.72 24.25
C VAL A 274 9.90 9.22 25.45
N GLY A 275 10.26 7.93 25.48
CA GLY A 275 11.08 7.37 26.56
C GLY A 275 12.45 8.05 26.70
N SER A 276 13.00 8.59 25.61
CA SER A 276 14.30 9.27 25.56
C SER A 276 14.20 10.79 25.52
N CYS A 277 13.02 11.36 25.82
CA CYS A 277 12.80 12.80 25.79
C CYS A 277 13.77 13.55 26.70
N PRO A 278 14.48 14.60 26.21
CA PRO A 278 15.60 15.20 26.93
C PRO A 278 15.22 16.35 27.88
N ASN A 279 14.04 16.98 27.70
CA ASN A 279 13.59 18.11 28.53
C ASN A 279 12.06 18.32 28.42
N TRP A 280 11.49 19.13 29.33
CA TRP A 280 10.05 19.45 29.36
C TRP A 280 9.51 20.12 28.09
N ASP A 281 10.28 20.98 27.42
CA ASP A 281 9.82 21.68 26.20
C ASP A 281 9.62 20.70 25.05
N ASP A 282 10.55 19.76 24.90
CA ASP A 282 10.46 18.67 23.95
C ASP A 282 9.34 17.69 24.33
N GLY A 283 9.09 17.46 25.62
CA GLY A 283 7.93 16.72 26.12
C GLY A 283 6.61 17.36 25.69
N ASN A 284 6.50 18.69 25.79
CA ASN A 284 5.33 19.43 25.32
C ASN A 284 5.13 19.28 23.79
N ARG A 285 6.21 19.36 23.00
CA ARG A 285 6.17 19.19 21.54
C ARG A 285 5.77 17.77 21.11
N LEU A 286 6.20 16.76 21.85
CA LEU A 286 5.83 15.37 21.60
C LEU A 286 4.32 15.18 21.83
N ALA A 287 3.78 15.72 22.93
CA ALA A 287 2.35 15.61 23.26
C ALA A 287 1.42 16.19 22.17
N GLU A 288 1.89 17.15 21.36
CA GLU A 288 1.11 17.71 20.24
C GLU A 288 0.70 16.66 19.19
N ILE A 289 1.33 15.49 19.16
CA ILE A 289 1.03 14.39 18.23
C ILE A 289 -0.16 13.55 18.67
N PHE A 290 -0.53 13.57 19.97
CA PHE A 290 -1.60 12.71 20.49
C PHE A 290 -2.94 12.79 19.74
N PRO A 291 -3.43 13.95 19.27
CA PRO A 291 -4.67 14.01 18.50
C PRO A 291 -4.64 13.20 17.20
N ALA A 292 -3.46 12.91 16.66
CA ALA A 292 -3.29 12.12 15.44
C ALA A 292 -3.19 10.60 15.70
N ILE A 293 -3.05 10.18 16.96
CA ILE A 293 -3.01 8.77 17.35
C ILE A 293 -4.45 8.30 17.58
N GLU A 294 -5.03 7.70 16.54
CA GLU A 294 -6.43 7.25 16.56
C GLU A 294 -6.61 5.93 17.34
N HIS A 295 -5.62 5.04 17.29
CA HIS A 295 -5.67 3.71 17.89
C HIS A 295 -4.35 3.36 18.58
N LEU A 296 -4.45 2.65 19.71
CA LEU A 296 -3.32 2.08 20.44
C LEU A 296 -3.61 0.61 20.75
N SER A 297 -2.70 -0.28 20.37
CA SER A 297 -2.71 -1.63 20.94
C SER A 297 -2.40 -1.59 22.43
N ASP A 298 -2.75 -2.66 23.15
CA ASP A 298 -2.46 -2.77 24.57
C ASP A 298 -0.97 -2.68 24.88
N GLY A 299 -0.13 -3.31 24.07
CA GLY A 299 1.33 -3.24 24.21
C GLY A 299 1.88 -1.85 23.96
N GLN A 300 1.36 -1.11 22.97
CA GLN A 300 1.76 0.27 22.71
C GLN A 300 1.32 1.21 23.83
N ALA A 301 0.09 1.04 24.34
CA ALA A 301 -0.40 1.81 25.48
C ALA A 301 0.45 1.56 26.73
N ASP A 302 0.76 0.31 27.03
CA ASP A 302 1.58 -0.06 28.19
C ASP A 302 3.02 0.48 28.04
N ALA A 303 3.60 0.43 26.84
CA ALA A 303 4.92 1.00 26.56
C ALA A 303 4.95 2.53 26.67
N LEU A 304 3.91 3.22 26.20
CA LEU A 304 3.79 4.68 26.32
C LEU A 304 3.58 5.11 27.76
N ILE A 305 2.82 4.34 28.55
CA ILE A 305 2.67 4.55 30.00
C ILE A 305 4.01 4.34 30.71
N ALA A 306 4.77 3.30 30.35
CA ALA A 306 6.09 3.08 30.91
C ALA A 306 7.03 4.26 30.60
N ALA A 307 7.09 4.68 29.34
CA ALA A 307 7.87 5.85 28.92
C ALA A 307 7.49 7.12 29.70
N TYR A 308 6.19 7.38 29.88
CA TYR A 308 5.70 8.50 30.69
C TYR A 308 6.07 8.38 32.18
N ASN A 309 5.97 7.18 32.76
CA ASN A 309 6.20 6.96 34.19
C ASN A 309 7.68 6.95 34.59
N ASP A 310 8.56 6.59 33.65
CA ASP A 310 9.98 6.37 33.89
C ASP A 310 10.84 7.56 33.43
N ASN A 311 10.31 8.43 32.56
CA ASN A 311 10.98 9.68 32.16
C ASN A 311 10.32 10.90 32.82
N GLY A 312 11.05 11.53 33.76
CA GLY A 312 10.61 12.74 34.48
C GLY A 312 10.39 13.96 33.59
N GLU A 313 11.07 14.04 32.44
CA GLU A 313 10.89 15.12 31.46
C GLU A 313 9.57 14.99 30.70
N VAL A 314 9.08 13.78 30.54
CA VAL A 314 7.76 13.53 29.97
C VAL A 314 6.70 13.72 31.04
N ASN A 315 6.86 13.05 32.18
CA ASN A 315 5.93 13.12 33.32
C ASN A 315 5.67 14.56 33.79
N GLY A 316 6.71 15.39 33.83
CA GLY A 316 6.64 16.78 34.27
C GLY A 316 6.12 17.76 33.22
N SER A 317 6.08 17.37 31.94
CA SER A 317 5.65 18.26 30.85
C SER A 317 4.14 18.55 30.90
N PHE A 318 3.77 19.80 30.62
CA PHE A 318 2.38 20.25 30.63
C PHE A 318 1.49 19.50 29.61
N GLY A 319 2.07 19.12 28.47
CA GLY A 319 1.37 18.41 27.41
C GLY A 319 1.05 16.96 27.75
N PHE A 320 1.95 16.25 28.44
CA PHE A 320 1.67 14.86 28.85
C PHE A 320 0.82 14.78 30.11
N ASN A 321 1.01 15.67 31.08
CA ASN A 321 0.22 15.66 32.31
C ASN A 321 -1.18 16.29 32.13
N GLY A 322 -1.40 17.11 31.11
CA GLY A 322 -2.69 17.76 30.85
C GLY A 322 -3.04 18.89 31.82
N THR A 323 -2.07 19.46 32.53
CA THR A 323 -2.30 20.52 33.54
C THR A 323 -2.56 21.90 32.93
N LYS A 324 -2.20 22.11 31.65
CA LYS A 324 -2.48 23.34 30.89
C LYS A 324 -3.15 23.01 29.55
N PRO A 325 -4.40 22.50 29.57
CA PRO A 325 -5.03 21.93 28.37
C PRO A 325 -5.25 22.95 27.25
N ASN A 326 -5.53 24.21 27.59
CA ASN A 326 -5.70 25.30 26.62
C ASN A 326 -4.44 25.63 25.81
N TYR A 327 -3.26 25.20 26.28
CA TYR A 327 -1.98 25.50 25.62
C TYR A 327 -1.29 24.24 25.07
N TYR A 328 -1.41 23.11 25.77
CA TYR A 328 -0.62 21.90 25.47
C TYR A 328 -1.45 20.62 25.31
N GLY A 329 -2.79 20.70 25.39
CA GLY A 329 -3.69 19.57 25.19
C GLY A 329 -4.07 18.80 26.47
N ASP A 330 -5.00 17.85 26.32
CA ASP A 330 -5.72 17.20 27.42
C ASP A 330 -4.90 16.19 28.25
N GLY A 331 -3.63 15.95 27.91
CA GLY A 331 -2.77 14.99 28.61
C GLY A 331 -2.92 13.54 28.16
N LEU A 332 -1.89 12.75 28.40
CA LEU A 332 -1.78 11.33 28.02
C LEU A 332 -2.94 10.49 28.58
N LEU A 333 -3.33 10.72 29.83
CA LEU A 333 -4.41 9.96 30.46
C LEU A 333 -5.74 10.12 29.71
N THR A 334 -6.04 11.33 29.24
CA THR A 334 -7.26 11.59 28.48
C THR A 334 -7.23 10.88 27.14
N HIS A 335 -6.08 10.88 26.47
CA HIS A 335 -5.89 10.16 25.20
C HIS A 335 -6.01 8.64 25.37
N LEU A 336 -5.37 8.05 26.38
CA LEU A 336 -5.44 6.61 26.67
C LEU A 336 -6.87 6.13 26.88
N LYS A 337 -7.69 6.91 27.60
CA LYS A 337 -9.12 6.58 27.83
C LYS A 337 -9.93 6.55 26.54
N ARG A 338 -9.53 7.30 25.50
CA ARG A 338 -10.20 7.32 24.18
C ARG A 338 -9.67 6.24 23.24
N ALA A 339 -8.40 5.84 23.37
CA ALA A 339 -7.68 5.11 22.33
C ALA A 339 -7.92 3.58 22.30
N ASN A 340 -8.17 2.93 23.43
CA ASN A 340 -8.27 1.45 23.47
C ASN A 340 -9.30 0.88 24.46
N GLY A 341 -10.17 1.71 25.04
CA GLY A 341 -11.27 1.28 25.91
C GLY A 341 -10.86 0.70 27.28
N ARG A 342 -9.56 0.59 27.58
CA ARG A 342 -9.08 0.18 28.91
C ARG A 342 -9.26 1.31 29.92
N ARG A 343 -9.47 0.93 31.19
CA ARG A 343 -9.56 1.89 32.29
C ARG A 343 -8.17 2.22 32.80
N TYR A 344 -7.83 3.49 32.81
CA TYR A 344 -6.57 4.00 33.36
C TYR A 344 -6.86 5.00 34.48
N ARG A 345 -6.00 5.00 35.51
CA ARG A 345 -6.07 5.96 36.61
C ARG A 345 -4.71 6.57 36.89
N GLU A 346 -4.74 7.82 37.34
CA GLU A 346 -3.57 8.51 37.88
C GLU A 346 -3.40 8.15 39.36
N LEU A 347 -2.16 7.97 39.78
CA LEU A 347 -1.77 7.77 41.18
C LEU A 347 -1.45 9.13 41.82
N PRO A 348 -1.47 9.25 43.17
CA PRO A 348 -1.05 10.49 43.85
C PRO A 348 0.38 10.93 43.50
N SER A 349 1.21 10.02 43.00
CA SER A 349 2.56 10.30 42.50
C SER A 349 2.62 10.91 41.10
N GLY A 350 1.48 11.19 40.44
CA GLY A 350 1.41 11.67 39.05
C GLY A 350 1.67 10.60 37.98
N LYS A 351 1.86 9.34 38.40
CA LYS A 351 2.07 8.18 37.51
C LYS A 351 0.74 7.59 37.06
N ILE A 352 0.71 7.03 35.85
CA ILE A 352 -0.47 6.35 35.29
C ILE A 352 -0.36 4.84 35.51
N LYS A 353 -1.45 4.19 35.91
CA LYS A 353 -1.55 2.73 36.01
C LYS A 353 -2.87 2.24 35.41
N LEU A 354 -2.87 0.99 34.94
CA LEU A 354 -4.09 0.29 34.59
C LEU A 354 -5.03 0.20 35.81
N GLY A 355 -6.28 0.60 35.61
CA GLY A 355 -7.37 0.46 36.55
C GLY A 355 -7.83 -1.00 36.62
N SER A 356 -8.08 -1.46 37.83
CA SER A 356 -8.73 -2.75 38.11
C SER A 356 -10.17 -2.79 37.64
#